data_AF-A0A960K8H1-F1
#
_entry.id   AF-A0A960K8H1-F1
#
_cell.length_a   1.000
_cell.length_b   1.000
_cell.length_c   1.000
_cell.angle_alpha   90.00
_cell.angle_beta   90.00
_cell.angle_gamma   90.00
#
_symmetry.space_group_name_H-M   'P 1'
#
loop_
_entity.id
_entity.type
_entity.pdbx_description
1 polymer ?
#
loop_
_entity_poly.entity_id
_entity_poly.type
_entity_poly.pdbx_seq_one_letter_code
_entity_poly.pdbx_strand_id
1 'polypeptide(L)'
;MRDAGGLVPGALVAERKGTADWVRGDLRYRITLKQADGAARWWVTVGDHQLGGSFQEGGILASVPIRPVPEQPAIAWPADDDEIVPFLRGLHARLANAVRFVADRRDLCGLLVSPTDVRRGDLVADLRTGYVERVLRALCIAQAAGDADSASVALAILQAPPAGGPADGPSSLLDQARIWADQWSYQSGRQIHVPDAIVAPRPTRAARPAADADGFWEHVG
;
A
#
# COMPACT_ATOMS: atom_id res chain seq x y z
N MET A 1 -14.92 -21.44 2.75
CA MET A 1 -16.01 -21.02 1.85
C MET A 1 -15.53 -19.76 1.15
N ARG A 2 -15.29 -19.85 -0.17
CA ARG A 2 -14.81 -18.74 -0.99
C ARG A 2 -16.01 -17.88 -1.34
N ASP A 3 -16.00 -16.61 -0.96
CA ASP A 3 -16.97 -15.64 -1.45
C ASP A 3 -16.21 -14.50 -2.13
N ALA A 4 -15.91 -14.71 -3.40
CA ALA A 4 -15.50 -13.67 -4.33
C ALA A 4 -16.79 -13.15 -4.98
N GLY A 5 -17.49 -12.22 -4.33
CA GLY A 5 -18.75 -11.70 -4.88
C GLY A 5 -19.51 -10.66 -4.05
N GLY A 6 -19.39 -10.66 -2.71
CA GLY A 6 -20.07 -9.71 -1.84
C GLY A 6 -19.12 -8.65 -1.29
N LEU A 7 -18.96 -7.52 -1.97
CA LEU A 7 -17.96 -6.48 -1.64
C LEU A 7 -18.31 -5.62 -0.40
N VAL A 8 -19.38 -5.94 0.34
CA VAL A 8 -19.77 -5.25 1.58
C VAL A 8 -20.25 -6.29 2.60
N PRO A 9 -19.47 -6.60 3.65
CA PRO A 9 -19.95 -7.45 4.74
C PRO A 9 -21.18 -6.80 5.40
N GLY A 10 -22.26 -7.56 5.60
CA GLY A 10 -23.47 -7.11 6.29
C GLY A 10 -23.24 -6.58 7.72
N ALA A 11 -22.03 -6.74 8.26
CA ALA A 11 -21.59 -6.22 9.55
C ALA A 11 -21.46 -4.68 9.62
N LEU A 12 -21.45 -3.95 8.50
CA LEU A 12 -21.36 -2.48 8.49
C LEU A 12 -22.56 -1.74 9.11
N VAL A 13 -23.65 -2.46 9.37
CA VAL A 13 -25.00 -1.88 9.46
C VAL A 13 -25.53 -1.77 10.89
N ALA A 14 -24.93 -2.46 11.86
CA ALA A 14 -25.57 -2.58 13.17
C ALA A 14 -25.46 -1.33 14.08
N GLU A 15 -24.52 -0.40 13.85
CA GLU A 15 -24.17 0.60 14.88
C GLU A 15 -24.18 2.09 14.45
N ARG A 16 -24.76 2.46 13.30
CA ARG A 16 -24.74 3.87 12.75
C ARG A 16 -23.34 4.47 12.53
N LYS A 17 -22.31 3.69 12.82
CA LYS A 17 -20.89 3.80 12.47
C LYS A 17 -20.45 2.37 12.23
N GLY A 18 -19.63 2.16 11.22
CA GLY A 18 -19.27 0.80 10.86
C GLY A 18 -17.89 0.74 10.26
N THR A 19 -17.17 -0.30 10.62
CA THR A 19 -15.99 -0.73 9.90
C THR A 19 -16.22 -2.13 9.39
N ALA A 20 -15.73 -2.39 8.19
CA ALA A 20 -15.65 -3.76 7.70
C ALA A 20 -14.28 -3.98 7.07
N ASP A 21 -13.71 -5.14 7.40
CA ASP A 21 -12.42 -5.56 6.90
C ASP A 21 -12.61 -6.74 5.95
N TRP A 22 -11.84 -6.75 4.88
CA TRP A 22 -11.71 -7.93 4.03
C TRP A 22 -10.32 -7.99 3.40
N VAL A 23 -10.01 -9.14 2.83
CA VAL A 23 -8.75 -9.40 2.11
C VAL A 23 -9.09 -9.78 0.68
N ARG A 24 -8.33 -9.25 -0.29
CA ARG A 24 -8.43 -9.60 -1.70
C ARG A 24 -7.01 -9.74 -2.25
N GLY A 25 -6.62 -10.98 -2.60
CA GLY A 25 -5.24 -11.29 -2.96
C GLY A 25 -4.31 -11.00 -1.78
N ASP A 26 -3.22 -10.27 -2.06
CA ASP A 26 -2.24 -9.84 -1.04
C ASP A 26 -2.62 -8.52 -0.35
N LEU A 27 -3.75 -7.90 -0.72
CA LEU A 27 -4.18 -6.62 -0.19
C LEU A 27 -5.29 -6.80 0.85
N ARG A 28 -5.17 -6.05 1.94
CA ARG A 28 -6.20 -5.92 2.97
C ARG A 28 -6.85 -4.56 2.86
N TYR A 29 -8.17 -4.55 2.99
CA TYR A 29 -9.00 -3.37 2.89
C TYR A 29 -9.84 -3.22 4.15
N ARG A 30 -10.02 -1.98 4.57
CA ARG A 30 -10.95 -1.60 5.63
C ARG A 30 -11.79 -0.45 5.13
N ILE A 31 -13.10 -0.64 5.02
CA ILE A 31 -14.01 0.49 4.89
C ILE A 31 -14.33 1.05 6.27
N THR A 32 -14.37 2.38 6.36
CA THR A 32 -14.96 3.08 7.50
C THR A 32 -16.09 3.97 7.00
N LEU A 33 -17.25 3.87 7.66
CA LEU A 33 -18.41 4.71 7.43
C LEU A 33 -18.74 5.47 8.72
N LYS A 34 -18.84 6.79 8.63
CA LYS A 34 -19.21 7.68 9.74
C LYS A 34 -20.29 8.66 9.29
N GLN A 35 -21.22 8.96 10.19
CA GLN A 35 -22.09 10.12 10.06
C GLN A 35 -21.36 11.38 10.53
N ALA A 36 -21.40 12.45 9.71
CA ALA A 36 -20.91 13.77 10.06
C ALA A 36 -21.81 14.83 9.39
N ASP A 37 -22.30 15.79 10.18
CA ASP A 37 -23.10 16.91 9.68
C ASP A 37 -24.35 16.48 8.87
N GLY A 38 -25.01 15.40 9.28
CA GLY A 38 -26.18 14.84 8.56
C GLY A 38 -25.83 14.07 7.27
N ALA A 39 -24.55 13.99 6.92
CA ALA A 39 -24.06 13.27 5.75
C ALA A 39 -23.28 12.01 6.13
N ALA A 40 -23.28 11.04 5.21
CA ALA A 40 -22.40 9.90 5.24
C ALA A 40 -21.02 10.26 4.68
N ARG A 41 -20.00 10.11 5.54
CA ARG A 41 -18.59 10.12 5.14
C ARG A 41 -18.07 8.70 5.15
N TRP A 42 -17.42 8.30 4.07
CA TRP A 42 -16.79 7.00 3.95
C TRP A 42 -15.39 7.12 3.37
N TRP A 43 -14.55 6.17 3.74
CA TRP A 43 -13.25 5.97 3.11
C TRP A 43 -12.90 4.49 3.19
N VAL A 44 -12.06 4.05 2.26
CA VAL A 44 -11.46 2.72 2.27
C VAL A 44 -9.99 2.90 2.55
N THR A 45 -9.46 2.23 3.55
CA THR A 45 -8.03 2.14 3.72
C THR A 45 -7.51 0.83 3.13
N VAL A 46 -6.39 0.90 2.39
CA VAL A 46 -5.76 -0.26 1.76
C VAL A 46 -4.34 -0.45 2.29
N GLY A 47 -3.95 -1.70 2.55
CA GLY A 47 -2.61 -2.04 2.99
C GLY A 47 -2.22 -3.45 2.56
N ASP A 48 -0.98 -3.83 2.84
CA ASP A 48 -0.49 -5.18 2.59
C ASP A 48 -1.00 -6.15 3.67
N HIS A 49 -1.53 -7.30 3.24
CA HIS A 49 -2.07 -8.30 4.16
C HIS A 49 -0.99 -9.04 4.95
N GLN A 50 0.16 -9.31 4.34
CA GLN A 50 1.22 -10.17 4.88
C GLN A 50 2.11 -9.45 5.88
N LEU A 51 2.26 -8.13 5.73
CA LEU A 51 3.05 -7.32 6.66
C LEU A 51 2.40 -7.20 8.04
N GLY A 52 1.09 -7.44 8.17
CA GLY A 52 0.45 -7.73 9.46
C GLY A 52 0.65 -6.64 10.52
N GLY A 53 -0.18 -5.60 10.48
CA GLY A 53 -0.33 -4.61 11.56
C GLY A 53 -1.80 -4.40 11.91
N SER A 54 -2.07 -3.88 13.11
CA SER A 54 -3.41 -3.38 13.43
C SER A 54 -3.77 -2.26 12.46
N PHE A 55 -4.88 -2.40 11.74
CA PHE A 55 -5.46 -1.36 10.85
C PHE A 55 -6.00 -0.15 11.64
N GLN A 56 -5.46 0.12 12.83
CA GLN A 56 -5.83 1.30 13.59
C GLN A 56 -5.20 2.54 12.95
N GLU A 57 -5.91 3.65 13.04
CA GLU A 57 -5.39 4.97 12.69
C GLU A 57 -4.15 5.22 13.56
N GLY A 58 -2.97 5.35 12.95
CA GLY A 58 -1.69 5.41 13.68
C GLY A 58 -0.99 4.06 13.93
N GLY A 59 -1.51 2.96 13.39
CA GLY A 59 -0.81 1.67 13.38
C GLY A 59 0.47 1.72 12.53
N ILE A 60 1.50 1.05 13.01
CA ILE A 60 2.85 0.80 12.45
C ILE A 60 2.87 0.65 10.91
N LEU A 61 1.87 -0.04 10.35
CA LEU A 61 1.74 -0.35 8.93
C LEU A 61 0.50 0.32 8.32
N ALA A 62 0.28 1.58 8.68
CA ALA A 62 -0.88 2.37 8.29
C ALA A 62 -1.27 2.17 6.81
N SER A 63 -2.52 1.83 6.62
CA SER A 63 -3.17 1.69 5.33
C SER A 63 -3.32 3.05 4.64
N VAL A 64 -3.20 3.10 3.30
CA VAL A 64 -3.43 4.31 2.50
C VAL A 64 -4.94 4.61 2.46
N PRO A 65 -5.40 5.77 2.96
CA PRO A 65 -6.80 6.16 2.90
C PRO A 65 -7.18 6.60 1.47
N ILE A 66 -8.19 5.92 0.91
CA ILE A 66 -8.85 6.23 -0.35
C ILE A 66 -10.22 6.81 -0.01
N ARG A 67 -10.49 8.02 -0.50
CA ARG A 67 -11.75 8.73 -0.24
C ARG A 67 -12.31 9.33 -1.53
N PRO A 68 -13.62 9.63 -1.58
CA PRO A 68 -14.17 10.53 -2.58
C PRO A 68 -13.38 11.83 -2.66
N VAL A 69 -13.23 12.36 -3.88
CA VAL A 69 -12.71 13.72 -4.04
C VAL A 69 -13.65 14.74 -3.38
N PRO A 70 -13.15 15.88 -2.86
CA PRO A 70 -13.97 16.86 -2.14
C PRO A 70 -15.14 17.42 -2.97
N GLU A 71 -15.02 17.40 -4.30
CA GLU A 71 -16.07 17.90 -5.21
C GLU A 71 -17.26 16.94 -5.36
N GLN A 72 -17.17 15.71 -4.84
CA GLN A 72 -18.32 14.80 -4.87
C GLN A 72 -19.44 15.31 -3.97
N PRO A 73 -20.71 15.17 -4.40
CA PRO A 73 -21.84 15.49 -3.54
C PRO A 73 -21.84 14.60 -2.30
N ALA A 74 -22.05 15.23 -1.14
CA ALA A 74 -22.25 14.53 0.11
C ALA A 74 -23.44 13.57 -0.02
N ILE A 75 -23.27 12.35 0.48
CA ILE A 75 -24.36 11.37 0.50
C ILE A 75 -25.16 11.65 1.77
N ALA A 76 -26.46 11.90 1.64
CA ALA A 76 -27.33 12.06 2.81
C ALA A 76 -27.28 10.79 3.66
N TRP A 77 -27.21 10.95 4.98
CA TRP A 77 -27.39 9.83 5.88
C TRP A 77 -28.86 9.38 5.83
N PRO A 78 -29.16 8.06 5.82
CA PRO A 78 -30.55 7.58 5.82
C PRO A 78 -31.30 8.11 7.05
N ALA A 79 -32.51 8.64 6.84
CA ALA A 79 -33.32 9.22 7.91
C ALA A 79 -34.00 8.13 8.75
N ASP A 80 -34.42 7.06 8.09
CA ASP A 80 -35.17 5.95 8.66
C ASP A 80 -34.46 4.62 8.43
N ASP A 81 -34.75 3.63 9.28
CA ASP A 81 -34.13 2.30 9.21
C ASP A 81 -34.46 1.57 7.89
N ASP A 82 -35.62 1.85 7.30
CA ASP A 82 -36.05 1.29 6.01
C ASP A 82 -35.20 1.80 4.82
N GLU A 83 -34.54 2.95 4.97
CA GLU A 83 -33.67 3.55 3.95
C GLU A 83 -32.22 3.01 3.99
N ILE A 84 -31.85 2.31 5.06
CA ILE A 84 -30.49 1.82 5.29
C ILE A 84 -30.06 0.83 4.19
N VAL A 85 -30.92 -0.12 3.84
CA VAL A 85 -30.60 -1.14 2.82
C VAL A 85 -30.41 -0.50 1.42
N PRO A 86 -31.32 0.37 0.93
CA PRO A 86 -31.10 1.17 -0.28
C PRO A 86 -29.82 1.99 -0.24
N PHE A 87 -29.54 2.68 0.87
CA PHE A 87 -28.34 3.48 1.07
C PHE A 87 -27.06 2.64 0.90
N LEU A 88 -26.98 1.47 1.55
CA LEU A 88 -25.82 0.58 1.46
C LEU A 88 -25.64 0.01 0.06
N ARG A 89 -26.74 -0.29 -0.64
CA ARG A 89 -26.69 -0.74 -2.04
C ARG A 89 -26.13 0.36 -2.96
N GLY A 90 -26.51 1.62 -2.73
CA GLY A 90 -25.93 2.77 -3.43
C GLY A 90 -24.44 2.96 -3.12
N LEU A 91 -24.05 2.79 -1.85
CA LEU A 91 -22.66 2.87 -1.41
C LEU A 91 -21.80 1.76 -2.05
N HIS A 92 -22.34 0.55 -2.20
CA HIS A 92 -21.63 -0.60 -2.76
C HIS A 92 -21.00 -0.31 -4.13
N ALA A 93 -21.69 0.40 -5.03
CA ALA A 93 -21.15 0.74 -6.35
C ALA A 93 -19.93 1.67 -6.24
N ARG A 94 -19.96 2.64 -5.32
CA ARG A 94 -18.83 3.54 -5.06
C ARG A 94 -17.65 2.80 -4.41
N LEU A 95 -17.95 1.87 -3.50
CA LEU A 95 -16.95 1.03 -2.87
C LEU A 95 -16.26 0.09 -3.84
N ALA A 96 -17.00 -0.48 -4.81
CA ALA A 96 -16.42 -1.34 -5.83
C ALA A 96 -15.31 -0.63 -6.62
N ASN A 97 -15.46 0.68 -6.89
CA ASN A 97 -14.40 1.48 -7.51
C ASN A 97 -13.21 1.71 -6.56
N ALA A 98 -13.47 1.96 -5.26
CA ALA A 98 -12.42 2.12 -4.27
C ALA A 98 -11.56 0.85 -4.09
N VAL A 99 -12.17 -0.34 -4.19
CA VAL A 99 -11.41 -1.62 -4.14
C VAL A 99 -10.55 -1.84 -5.38
N ARG A 100 -10.94 -1.25 -6.52
CA ARG A 100 -10.16 -1.27 -7.75
C ARG A 100 -9.12 -0.15 -7.82
N PHE A 101 -9.13 0.78 -6.85
CA PHE A 101 -8.19 1.89 -6.82
C PHE A 101 -6.75 1.41 -6.74
N VAL A 102 -6.48 0.34 -6.00
CA VAL A 102 -5.17 -0.32 -5.95
C VAL A 102 -5.31 -1.72 -6.51
N ALA A 103 -4.60 -2.00 -7.61
CA ALA A 103 -4.70 -3.26 -8.32
C ALA A 103 -3.97 -4.41 -7.60
N ASP A 104 -2.75 -4.16 -7.13
CA ASP A 104 -1.86 -5.14 -6.53
C ASP A 104 -0.79 -4.47 -5.63
N ARG A 105 0.17 -5.26 -5.13
CA ARG A 105 1.26 -4.76 -4.28
C ARG A 105 2.19 -3.79 -5.00
N ARG A 106 2.45 -3.95 -6.30
CA ARG A 106 3.31 -3.06 -7.08
C ARG A 106 2.65 -1.68 -7.23
N ASP A 107 1.35 -1.66 -7.52
CA ASP A 107 0.56 -0.44 -7.57
C ASP A 107 0.49 0.26 -6.19
N LEU A 108 0.38 -0.52 -5.10
CA LEU A 108 0.46 0.02 -3.74
C LEU A 108 1.84 0.65 -3.45
N CYS A 109 2.94 0.01 -3.84
CA CYS A 109 4.28 0.57 -3.71
C CYS A 109 4.40 1.90 -4.47
N GLY A 110 3.92 1.96 -5.72
CA GLY A 110 3.88 3.18 -6.52
C GLY A 110 3.09 4.31 -5.86
N LEU A 111 1.97 3.97 -5.22
CA LEU A 111 1.15 4.92 -4.47
C LEU A 111 1.88 5.47 -3.24
N LEU A 112 2.53 4.60 -2.47
CA LEU A 112 3.21 4.95 -1.22
C LEU A 112 4.42 5.88 -1.44
N VAL A 113 5.16 5.69 -2.54
CA VAL A 113 6.30 6.53 -2.90
C VAL A 113 5.90 7.84 -3.58
N SER A 114 4.62 8.06 -3.86
CA SER A 114 4.15 9.32 -4.44
C SER A 114 4.39 10.48 -3.44
N PRO A 115 4.98 11.60 -3.91
CA PRO A 115 5.19 12.78 -3.06
C PRO A 115 3.88 13.55 -2.80
N THR A 116 2.84 13.31 -3.59
CA THR A 116 1.56 14.03 -3.53
C THR A 116 0.37 13.08 -3.55
N ASP A 117 -0.79 13.57 -3.12
CA ASP A 117 -2.08 12.87 -3.24
C ASP A 117 -2.29 12.36 -4.67
N VAL A 118 -2.70 11.10 -4.82
CA VAL A 118 -2.94 10.49 -6.14
C VAL A 118 -4.43 10.43 -6.39
N ARG A 119 -4.88 11.03 -7.49
CA ARG A 119 -6.27 11.01 -7.93
C ARG A 119 -6.46 9.99 -9.04
N ARG A 120 -7.50 9.16 -8.94
CA ARG A 120 -7.94 8.25 -10.01
C ARG A 120 -9.46 8.39 -10.15
N GLY A 121 -9.89 9.06 -11.21
CA GLY A 121 -11.30 9.38 -11.44
C GLY A 121 -11.88 10.26 -10.32
N ASP A 122 -12.88 9.71 -9.64
CA ASP A 122 -13.67 10.36 -8.59
C ASP A 122 -13.13 10.07 -7.17
N LEU A 123 -12.00 9.37 -7.06
CA LEU A 123 -11.35 9.00 -5.81
C LEU A 123 -9.94 9.62 -5.70
N VAL A 124 -9.51 9.81 -4.46
CA VAL A 124 -8.16 10.29 -4.11
C VAL A 124 -7.58 9.45 -2.97
N ALA A 125 -6.30 9.09 -3.12
CA ALA A 125 -5.48 8.60 -2.02
C ALA A 125 -4.89 9.81 -1.28
N ASP A 126 -5.23 9.96 0.00
CA ASP A 126 -4.66 11.00 0.86
C ASP A 126 -3.29 10.56 1.38
N LEU A 127 -2.27 11.28 0.94
CA LEU A 127 -0.86 11.02 1.14
C LEU A 127 -0.20 12.24 1.81
N ARG A 128 -0.92 12.96 2.68
CA ARG A 128 -0.41 14.19 3.30
C ARG A 128 0.60 13.97 4.44
N THR A 129 0.66 12.78 5.02
CA THR A 129 1.48 12.54 6.22
C THR A 129 2.47 11.38 6.05
N GLY A 130 3.60 11.47 6.75
CA GLY A 130 4.57 10.38 6.93
C GLY A 130 5.28 9.94 5.64
N TYR A 131 5.81 10.85 4.82
CA TYR A 131 6.43 10.47 3.53
C TYR A 131 7.53 9.41 3.69
N VAL A 132 8.49 9.61 4.61
CA VAL A 132 9.57 8.63 4.88
C VAL A 132 9.00 7.27 5.29
N GLU A 133 8.02 7.26 6.20
CA GLU A 133 7.34 6.04 6.63
C GLU A 133 6.67 5.32 5.45
N ARG A 134 6.03 6.06 4.55
CA ARG A 134 5.40 5.47 3.36
C ARG A 134 6.43 4.85 2.44
N VAL A 135 7.54 5.53 2.17
CA VAL A 135 8.61 5.00 1.31
C VAL A 135 9.24 3.75 1.96
N LEU A 136 9.47 3.77 3.28
CA LEU A 136 9.93 2.59 4.03
C LEU A 136 8.92 1.44 3.92
N ARG A 137 7.62 1.72 4.02
CA ARG A 137 6.56 0.72 3.84
C ARG A 137 6.57 0.14 2.43
N ALA A 138 6.73 0.98 1.40
CA ALA A 138 6.85 0.53 0.01
C ALA A 138 8.03 -0.42 -0.16
N LEU A 139 9.18 -0.10 0.45
CA LEU A 139 10.36 -0.96 0.45
C LEU A 139 10.07 -2.32 1.12
N CYS A 140 9.44 -2.33 2.30
CA CYS A 140 9.08 -3.55 3.01
C CYS A 140 8.14 -4.44 2.19
N ILE A 141 7.11 -3.84 1.57
CA ILE A 141 6.14 -4.55 0.71
C ILE A 141 6.87 -5.15 -0.50
N ALA A 142 7.71 -4.35 -1.17
CA ALA A 142 8.44 -4.78 -2.34
C ALA A 142 9.40 -5.94 -2.03
N GLN A 143 10.12 -5.88 -0.91
CA GLN A 143 11.00 -6.97 -0.45
C GLN A 143 10.20 -8.23 -0.12
N ALA A 144 9.08 -8.12 0.60
CA ALA A 144 8.20 -9.25 0.91
C ALA A 144 7.55 -9.85 -0.36
N ALA A 145 7.36 -9.05 -1.40
CA ALA A 145 6.84 -9.49 -2.69
C ALA A 145 7.91 -10.06 -3.64
N GLY A 146 9.20 -9.85 -3.34
CA GLY A 146 10.28 -10.12 -4.29
C GLY A 146 10.30 -9.16 -5.50
N ASP A 147 9.67 -7.99 -5.39
CA ASP A 147 9.63 -6.97 -6.45
C ASP A 147 10.87 -6.07 -6.38
N ALA A 148 11.94 -6.51 -7.06
CA ALA A 148 13.23 -5.81 -7.07
C ALA A 148 13.14 -4.38 -7.65
N ASP A 149 12.24 -4.14 -8.61
CA ASP A 149 12.07 -2.81 -9.22
C ASP A 149 11.54 -1.83 -8.18
N SER A 150 10.42 -2.18 -7.54
CA SER A 150 9.78 -1.34 -6.52
C SER A 150 10.68 -1.11 -5.31
N ALA A 151 11.43 -2.15 -4.90
CA ALA A 151 12.39 -2.04 -3.81
C ALA A 151 13.53 -1.07 -4.16
N SER A 152 14.03 -1.13 -5.40
CA SER A 152 15.09 -0.24 -5.88
C SER A 152 14.62 1.22 -5.93
N VAL A 153 13.39 1.47 -6.39
CA VAL A 153 12.80 2.82 -6.41
C VAL A 153 12.66 3.37 -5.01
N ALA A 154 12.07 2.61 -4.09
CA ALA A 154 11.87 3.05 -2.71
C ALA A 154 13.21 3.34 -2.03
N LEU A 155 14.21 2.48 -2.20
CA LEU A 155 15.53 2.70 -1.62
C LEU A 155 16.24 3.92 -2.22
N ALA A 156 16.17 4.11 -3.54
CA ALA A 156 16.75 5.29 -4.19
C ALA A 156 16.17 6.60 -3.66
N ILE A 157 14.87 6.62 -3.34
CA ILE A 157 14.22 7.77 -2.70
C ILE A 157 14.75 8.01 -1.29
N LEU A 158 14.90 6.96 -0.47
CA LEU A 158 15.44 7.08 0.88
C LEU A 158 16.91 7.53 0.89
N GLN A 159 17.67 7.15 -0.14
CA GLN A 159 19.08 7.52 -0.31
C GLN A 159 19.28 8.89 -0.98
N ALA A 160 18.21 9.51 -1.50
CA ALA A 160 18.33 10.79 -2.17
C ALA A 160 18.82 11.88 -1.20
N PRO A 161 19.77 12.74 -1.62
CA PRO A 161 20.23 13.83 -0.79
C PRO A 161 19.06 14.79 -0.46
N PRO A 162 19.02 15.36 0.76
CA PRO A 162 17.98 16.30 1.13
C PRO A 162 17.99 17.49 0.17
N ALA A 163 16.81 17.85 -0.34
CA ALA A 163 16.68 18.96 -1.28
C ALA A 163 17.02 20.29 -0.58
N GLY A 164 18.20 20.84 -0.84
CA GLY A 164 18.53 22.26 -0.59
C GLY A 164 19.03 22.66 0.80
N GLY A 165 19.59 21.75 1.60
CA GLY A 165 20.22 22.11 2.89
C GLY A 165 21.76 21.96 2.87
N PRO A 166 22.51 22.77 3.65
CA PRO A 166 23.94 22.52 3.86
C PRO A 166 24.16 21.10 4.41
N ALA A 167 25.34 20.53 4.18
CA ALA A 167 25.70 19.15 4.52
C ALA A 167 25.53 18.76 6.02
N ASP A 168 25.25 19.75 6.88
CA ASP A 168 25.00 19.62 8.33
C ASP A 168 23.53 19.88 8.72
N GLY A 169 22.60 19.89 7.76
CA GLY A 169 21.14 19.98 7.95
C GLY A 169 20.44 18.63 8.17
N PRO A 170 19.11 18.61 8.45
CA PRO A 170 18.39 17.57 9.20
C PRO A 170 18.61 16.14 8.67
N SER A 171 18.61 15.18 9.59
CA SER A 171 18.85 13.74 9.37
C SER A 171 18.37 13.25 8.00
N SER A 172 19.25 12.54 7.28
CA SER A 172 18.95 12.00 5.95
C SER A 172 17.65 11.20 5.97
N LEU A 173 16.92 11.13 4.85
CA LEU A 173 15.69 10.32 4.77
C LEU A 173 15.98 8.85 5.13
N LEU A 174 17.18 8.37 4.83
CA LEU A 174 17.68 7.06 5.20
C LEU A 174 17.79 6.88 6.73
N ASP A 175 18.35 7.87 7.44
CA ASP A 175 18.46 7.79 8.91
C ASP A 175 17.09 7.85 9.57
N GLN A 176 16.18 8.68 9.06
CA GLN A 176 14.79 8.70 9.51
C GLN A 176 14.09 7.35 9.25
N ALA A 177 14.32 6.74 8.08
CA ALA A 177 13.78 5.42 7.76
C ALA A 177 14.34 4.32 8.67
N ARG A 178 15.63 4.38 9.04
CA ARG A 178 16.22 3.44 10.01
C ARG A 178 15.59 3.58 11.40
N ILE A 179 15.37 4.80 11.87
CA ILE A 179 14.67 5.06 13.14
C ILE A 179 13.26 4.44 13.11
N TRP A 180 12.53 4.62 12.02
CA TRP A 180 11.21 4.01 11.85
C TRP A 180 11.28 2.49 11.77
N ALA A 181 12.24 1.93 11.05
CA ALA A 181 12.44 0.49 10.95
C ALA A 181 12.73 -0.13 12.32
N ASP A 182 13.52 0.52 13.17
CA ASP A 182 13.79 0.07 14.54
C ASP A 182 12.54 0.11 15.41
N GLN A 183 11.78 1.21 15.34
CA GLN A 183 10.51 1.34 16.08
C GLN A 183 9.50 0.27 15.66
N TRP A 184 9.35 0.06 14.35
CA TRP A 184 8.46 -0.95 13.81
C TRP A 184 8.93 -2.36 14.15
N SER A 185 10.25 -2.59 14.19
CA SER A 185 10.82 -3.88 14.59
C SER A 185 10.49 -4.19 16.04
N TYR A 186 10.68 -3.21 16.93
CA TYR A 186 10.34 -3.33 18.35
C TYR A 186 8.86 -3.65 18.57
N GLN A 187 7.99 -2.91 17.87
CA GLN A 187 6.54 -3.03 18.08
C GLN A 187 5.93 -4.29 17.41
N SER A 188 6.47 -4.76 16.29
CA SER A 188 5.97 -5.94 15.57
C SER A 188 6.65 -7.24 15.97
N GLY A 189 7.80 -7.18 16.65
CA GLY A 189 8.66 -8.33 16.93
C GLY A 189 9.33 -8.93 15.68
N ARG A 190 9.26 -8.25 14.53
CA ARG A 190 9.88 -8.67 13.26
C ARG A 190 11.03 -7.74 12.93
N GLN A 191 12.20 -8.27 12.58
CA GLN A 191 13.31 -7.43 12.16
C GLN A 191 13.02 -6.80 10.79
N ILE A 192 12.94 -5.48 10.75
CA ILE A 192 12.83 -4.68 9.52
C ILE A 192 14.21 -4.11 9.21
N HIS A 193 14.74 -4.46 8.05
CA HIS A 193 16.09 -4.07 7.64
C HIS A 193 16.02 -3.11 6.46
N VAL A 194 16.59 -1.92 6.63
CA VAL A 194 16.81 -0.97 5.53
C VAL A 194 18.20 -1.22 4.96
N PRO A 195 18.34 -1.76 3.73
CA PRO A 195 19.63 -2.07 3.16
C PRO A 195 20.42 -0.82 2.79
N ASP A 196 21.74 -0.90 2.94
CA ASP A 196 22.66 0.20 2.62
C ASP A 196 22.87 0.39 1.11
N ALA A 197 22.57 -0.63 0.31
CA ALA A 197 22.74 -0.62 -1.14
C ALA A 197 21.54 -1.26 -1.84
N ILE A 198 21.27 -0.79 -3.07
CA ILE A 198 20.31 -1.43 -3.97
C ILE A 198 20.83 -2.83 -4.26
N VAL A 199 20.15 -3.84 -3.71
CA VAL A 199 20.46 -5.24 -4.01
C VAL A 199 19.96 -5.51 -5.42
N ALA A 200 20.85 -5.34 -6.41
CA ALA A 200 20.59 -5.85 -7.74
C ALA A 200 20.24 -7.34 -7.64
N PRO A 201 19.23 -7.84 -8.37
CA PRO A 201 18.93 -9.25 -8.37
C PRO A 201 20.19 -10.03 -8.74
N ARG A 202 20.60 -10.95 -7.86
CA ARG A 202 21.71 -11.87 -8.15
C ARG A 202 21.35 -12.58 -9.45
N PRO A 203 22.19 -12.52 -10.51
CA PRO A 203 21.93 -13.31 -11.70
C PRO A 203 21.83 -14.77 -11.25
N THR A 204 20.66 -15.37 -11.45
CA THR A 204 20.52 -16.82 -11.31
C THR A 204 21.56 -17.45 -12.22
N ARG A 205 22.21 -18.50 -11.71
CA ARG A 205 23.29 -19.27 -12.33
C ARG A 205 22.82 -20.05 -13.59
N ALA A 206 22.04 -19.41 -14.46
CA ALA A 206 21.48 -19.98 -15.68
C ALA A 206 22.03 -19.32 -16.96
N ALA A 207 22.89 -18.30 -16.85
CA ALA A 207 23.55 -17.68 -17.99
C ALA A 207 25.07 -17.74 -17.85
N ARG A 208 25.62 -18.97 -17.82
CA ARG A 208 26.99 -19.17 -18.34
C ARG A 208 26.81 -19.69 -19.76
N PRO A 209 27.20 -18.97 -20.81
CA PRO A 209 27.42 -19.62 -22.09
C PRO A 209 28.46 -20.71 -21.85
N ALA A 210 28.17 -21.93 -22.30
CA ALA A 210 29.13 -23.01 -22.30
C ALA A 210 30.29 -22.58 -23.22
N ALA A 211 31.34 -22.03 -22.63
CA ALA A 211 32.66 -22.12 -23.23
C ALA A 211 33.07 -23.57 -23.05
N ASP A 212 32.93 -24.36 -24.11
CA ASP A 212 33.65 -25.62 -24.38
C ASP A 212 33.21 -26.13 -25.76
N ALA A 213 33.86 -25.64 -26.81
CA ALA A 213 33.88 -26.28 -28.11
C ALA A 213 35.20 -25.93 -28.84
N ASP A 214 36.32 -26.05 -28.13
CA ASP A 214 37.64 -26.21 -28.76
C ASP A 214 37.98 -27.70 -28.73
N GLY A 215 38.12 -28.31 -29.91
CA GLY A 215 38.73 -29.62 -30.07
C GLY A 215 37.87 -30.68 -30.73
N PHE A 216 37.57 -30.54 -32.02
CA PHE A 216 37.25 -31.70 -32.86
C PHE A 216 37.53 -31.47 -34.35
N TRP A 217 38.81 -31.39 -34.72
CA TRP A 217 39.24 -31.66 -36.10
C TRP A 217 40.62 -32.33 -36.09
N GLU A 218 40.66 -33.62 -35.80
CA GLU A 218 41.74 -34.49 -36.25
C GLU A 218 41.17 -35.83 -36.75
N HIS A 219 41.42 -36.08 -38.03
CA HIS A 219 41.47 -37.36 -38.75
C HIS A 219 40.16 -38.13 -38.96
N VAL A 220 39.73 -38.27 -40.22
CA VAL A 220 39.77 -39.53 -41.00
C VAL A 220 39.63 -39.21 -42.50
N GLY A 221 40.51 -39.79 -43.35
CA GLY A 221 40.19 -40.18 -44.74
C GLY A 221 40.70 -39.29 -45.85
#